data_AF-A0A384JVQ8-F1
#
_entry.id   AF-A0A384JVQ8-F1
#
_cell.length_a   1.000
_cell.length_b   1.000
_cell.length_c   1.000
_cell.angle_alpha   90.00
_cell.angle_beta   90.00
_cell.angle_gamma   90.00
#
_symmetry.space_group_name_H-M   'P 1'
#
loop_
_entity.id
_entity.type
_entity.pdbx_description
1 polymer ?
#
loop_
_entity_poly.entity_id
_entity_poly.type
_entity_poly.pdbx_seq_one_letter_code
_entity_poly.pdbx_strand_id
1 'polypeptide(L)'
;MAYLPYIEPGLDIILPLSIFMFILNITRDLLDSFLYCGLIGEIIIGVLSGMPITGTSFLNIEIQETVQYLGYLGLICLVFEGGLITDLQILRSTMWVTLPAAMIGILMPMALSFSIMGMKFDSIEGSGYPTALAAFSAGVSLCSTSLGSTFIILSSANLQKTPIGTLIAGAAMLDDILVLVMIKIITALGRGQSDFWTIARPAISSLSLILATFLLALFLIKPLLRGFHSIFTYPRIDRETFGEDVDTEKGVSRHTGFILSTLMLIVLVTTAACVEGSILLSAFLAGAVVRYTWQSGSDGENMDMDVDQPTMMFEEYYKPIMDHILVPFFFASIGFSIPVSEMFSGSVLWKGIFYACLMSLAKASMGIVVYFEYFTTRWSHKWTDSKKRTLPIPEELSQQDGSPEEVPANVTINRKLKTNPPHLDAIIVGSTMIARGGFGFLVASEAQSSGTLNLSKTPIRIQNMQGISHKDTGRLKASDVVEDQIFLVIIWALVLCTIVGPVVSGIAVRRKLVREREGDRCECGATIGRRGFDTGDEGVGGCHLCL
;
A
#
# COMPACT_ATOMS: atom_id res chain seq x y z
N MET A 1 -29.52 34.32 -4.44
CA MET A 1 -30.56 33.39 -4.92
C MET A 1 -30.85 32.40 -3.78
N ALA A 2 -32.11 32.10 -3.46
CA ALA A 2 -32.49 31.26 -2.31
C ALA A 2 -32.58 29.76 -2.62
N TYR A 3 -32.50 29.38 -3.90
CA TYR A 3 -32.47 28.00 -4.39
C TYR A 3 -31.84 27.97 -5.80
N LEU A 4 -31.32 26.82 -6.22
CA LEU A 4 -30.79 26.58 -7.57
C LEU A 4 -31.89 25.95 -8.43
N PRO A 5 -32.39 26.62 -9.50
CA PRO A 5 -33.42 26.04 -10.36
C PRO A 5 -32.85 24.85 -11.15
N TYR A 6 -33.63 23.77 -11.26
CA TYR A 6 -33.27 22.62 -12.08
C TYR A 6 -33.36 23.00 -13.57
N ILE A 7 -32.23 22.90 -14.26
CA ILE A 7 -32.11 23.12 -15.70
C ILE A 7 -31.59 21.81 -16.29
N GLU A 8 -32.31 21.27 -17.27
CA GLU A 8 -31.91 20.04 -17.96
C GLU A 8 -30.56 20.27 -18.66
N PRO A 9 -29.53 19.45 -18.39
CA PRO A 9 -28.24 19.58 -19.06
C PRO A 9 -28.35 19.18 -20.53
N GLY A 10 -27.66 19.91 -21.40
CA GLY A 10 -27.64 19.62 -22.82
C GLY A 10 -26.84 18.35 -23.16
N LEU A 11 -27.04 17.87 -24.39
CA LEU A 11 -26.36 16.68 -24.92
C LEU A 11 -24.84 16.88 -25.05
N ASP A 12 -24.40 18.13 -25.18
CA ASP A 12 -23.00 18.57 -25.15
C ASP A 12 -22.31 18.25 -23.82
N ILE A 13 -23.05 18.07 -22.72
CA ILE A 13 -22.50 17.72 -21.40
C ILE A 13 -22.68 16.22 -21.10
N ILE A 14 -23.89 15.70 -21.31
CA ILE A 14 -24.22 14.31 -20.94
C ILE A 14 -23.40 13.30 -21.77
N LEU A 15 -23.26 13.55 -23.08
CA LEU A 15 -22.61 12.60 -23.98
C LEU A 15 -21.11 12.45 -23.67
N PRO A 16 -20.30 13.53 -23.56
CA PRO A 16 -18.89 13.38 -23.21
C PRO A 16 -18.67 12.78 -21.83
N LEU A 17 -19.50 13.14 -20.83
CA LEU A 17 -19.40 12.57 -19.49
C LEU A 17 -19.67 11.06 -19.48
N SER A 18 -20.70 10.62 -20.21
CA SER A 18 -21.04 9.19 -20.33
C SER A 18 -19.94 8.41 -21.05
N ILE A 19 -19.40 8.97 -22.15
CA ILE A 19 -18.28 8.39 -22.88
C ILE A 19 -17.04 8.32 -22.00
N PHE A 20 -16.74 9.37 -21.25
CA PHE A 20 -15.61 9.43 -20.33
C PHE A 20 -15.68 8.34 -19.26
N MET A 21 -16.83 8.18 -18.59
CA MET A 21 -17.04 7.11 -17.61
C MET A 21 -16.89 5.72 -18.23
N PHE A 22 -17.41 5.52 -19.44
CA PHE A 22 -17.34 4.23 -20.14
C PHE A 22 -15.91 3.87 -20.55
N ILE A 23 -15.18 4.82 -21.14
CA ILE A 23 -13.78 4.64 -21.57
C ILE A 23 -12.87 4.39 -20.38
N LEU A 24 -13.08 5.07 -19.25
CA LEU A 24 -12.31 4.83 -18.02
C LEU A 24 -12.40 3.36 -17.57
N ASN A 25 -13.62 2.84 -17.46
CA ASN A 25 -13.85 1.46 -17.04
C ASN A 25 -13.27 0.44 -18.03
N ILE A 26 -13.51 0.63 -19.33
CA ILE A 26 -12.95 -0.27 -20.37
C ILE A 26 -11.43 -0.27 -20.32
N THR A 27 -10.81 0.90 -20.21
CA THR A 27 -9.35 1.03 -20.24
C THR A 27 -8.74 0.40 -18.99
N ARG A 28 -9.38 0.57 -17.83
CA ARG A 28 -8.99 -0.10 -16.58
C ARG A 28 -8.98 -1.62 -16.76
N ASP A 29 -10.10 -2.21 -17.21
CA ASP A 29 -10.24 -3.66 -17.38
C ASP A 29 -9.23 -4.21 -18.41
N LEU A 30 -9.04 -3.48 -19.50
CA LEU A 30 -8.09 -3.85 -20.56
C LEU A 30 -6.65 -3.89 -20.01
N LEU A 31 -6.20 -2.82 -19.36
CA LEU A 31 -4.83 -2.74 -18.86
C LEU A 31 -4.58 -3.62 -17.64
N ASP A 32 -5.60 -3.86 -16.82
CA ASP A 32 -5.48 -4.83 -15.73
C ASP A 32 -5.28 -6.26 -16.27
N SER A 33 -6.02 -6.63 -17.33
CA SER A 33 -5.86 -7.92 -18.00
C SER A 33 -4.48 -8.10 -18.65
N PHE A 34 -3.91 -7.04 -19.26
CA PHE A 34 -2.62 -7.13 -19.95
C PHE A 34 -1.39 -6.95 -19.06
N LEU A 35 -1.43 -5.98 -18.13
CA LEU A 35 -0.25 -5.50 -17.40
C LEU A 35 -0.41 -5.55 -15.87
N TYR A 36 -1.55 -6.01 -15.33
CA TYR A 36 -1.87 -5.96 -13.90
C TYR A 36 -1.73 -4.54 -13.31
N CYS A 37 -2.05 -3.55 -14.13
CA CYS A 37 -1.89 -2.13 -13.82
C CYS A 37 -3.06 -1.33 -14.41
N GLY A 38 -4.29 -1.59 -13.94
CA GLY A 38 -5.47 -0.82 -14.39
C GLY A 38 -5.35 0.70 -14.17
N LEU A 39 -4.69 1.11 -13.08
CA LEU A 39 -4.54 2.51 -12.67
C LEU A 39 -3.85 3.40 -13.73
N ILE A 40 -2.90 2.86 -14.50
CA ILE A 40 -2.23 3.65 -15.54
C ILE A 40 -3.18 3.97 -16.69
N GLY A 41 -4.16 3.10 -16.95
CA GLY A 41 -5.19 3.31 -17.96
C GLY A 41 -6.05 4.51 -17.63
N GLU A 42 -6.52 4.59 -16.38
CA GLU A 42 -7.33 5.70 -15.89
C GLU A 42 -6.56 7.02 -15.94
N ILE A 43 -5.27 7.02 -15.57
CA ILE A 43 -4.40 8.20 -15.69
C ILE A 43 -4.26 8.62 -17.16
N ILE A 44 -3.98 7.68 -18.09
CA ILE A 44 -3.85 7.99 -19.52
C ILE A 44 -5.13 8.60 -20.08
N ILE A 45 -6.30 8.06 -19.76
CA ILE A 45 -7.58 8.63 -20.19
C ILE A 45 -7.83 10.00 -19.58
N GLY A 46 -7.45 10.20 -18.32
CA GLY A 46 -7.43 11.52 -17.67
C GLY A 46 -6.55 12.50 -18.44
N VAL A 47 -5.32 12.12 -18.75
CA VAL A 47 -4.36 12.92 -19.53
C VAL A 47 -4.93 13.29 -20.91
N LEU A 48 -5.53 12.33 -21.62
CA LEU A 48 -6.14 12.57 -22.93
C LEU A 48 -7.35 13.51 -22.84
N SER A 49 -8.15 13.38 -21.77
CA SER A 49 -9.37 14.17 -21.58
C SER A 49 -9.10 15.55 -20.94
N GLY A 50 -7.92 15.75 -20.37
CA GLY A 50 -7.47 16.99 -19.77
C GLY A 50 -6.90 18.00 -20.77
N MET A 51 -6.54 19.19 -20.27
CA MET A 51 -5.83 20.19 -21.08
C MET A 51 -4.35 19.77 -21.23
N PRO A 52 -3.70 19.92 -22.41
CA PRO A 52 -4.11 20.69 -23.59
C PRO A 52 -4.60 19.86 -24.80
N ILE A 53 -4.61 18.52 -24.73
CA ILE A 53 -4.72 17.65 -25.92
C ILE A 53 -6.12 17.71 -26.57
N THR A 54 -7.17 17.62 -25.76
CA THR A 54 -8.56 17.65 -26.27
C THR A 54 -9.25 19.00 -25.98
N GLY A 55 -8.62 19.84 -25.15
CA GLY A 55 -9.11 21.17 -24.76
C GLY A 55 -10.39 21.12 -23.90
N THR A 56 -10.95 22.28 -23.58
CA THR A 56 -12.27 22.42 -22.90
C THR A 56 -13.45 21.94 -23.75
N SER A 57 -13.19 21.44 -24.96
CA SER A 57 -14.23 21.03 -25.92
C SER A 57 -14.83 19.66 -25.61
N PHE A 58 -14.12 18.78 -24.89
CA PHE A 58 -14.63 17.45 -24.54
C PHE A 58 -15.16 17.42 -23.10
N LEU A 59 -14.38 17.91 -22.13
CA LEU A 59 -14.83 18.10 -20.74
C LEU A 59 -14.65 19.56 -20.32
N ASN A 60 -15.74 20.20 -19.89
CA ASN A 60 -15.69 21.54 -19.32
C ASN A 60 -14.89 21.54 -18.00
N ILE A 61 -14.27 22.67 -17.67
CA ILE A 61 -13.42 22.81 -16.48
C ILE A 61 -14.20 22.52 -15.18
N GLU A 62 -15.46 22.97 -15.09
CA GLU A 62 -16.34 22.72 -13.94
C GLU A 62 -16.60 21.22 -13.72
N ILE A 63 -16.66 20.44 -14.80
CA ILE A 63 -16.82 18.99 -14.75
C ILE A 63 -15.53 18.35 -14.26
N GLN A 64 -14.37 18.81 -14.73
CA GLN A 64 -13.06 18.32 -14.27
C GLN A 64 -12.89 18.56 -12.76
N GLU A 65 -13.25 19.75 -12.27
CA GLU A 65 -13.25 20.07 -10.82
C GLU A 65 -14.22 19.16 -10.04
N THR A 66 -15.42 18.93 -10.57
CA THR A 66 -16.39 18.02 -9.94
C THR A 66 -15.87 16.58 -9.87
N VAL A 67 -15.26 16.09 -10.95
CA VAL A 67 -14.59 14.77 -11.01
C VAL A 67 -13.45 14.71 -10.00
N GLN A 68 -12.68 15.79 -9.82
CA GLN A 68 -11.63 15.86 -8.81
C GLN A 68 -12.18 15.77 -7.38
N TYR A 69 -13.26 16.48 -7.06
CA TYR A 69 -13.89 16.38 -5.73
C TYR A 69 -14.45 14.99 -5.44
N LEU A 70 -15.11 14.38 -6.42
CA LEU A 70 -15.66 13.04 -6.29
C LEU A 70 -14.55 11.98 -6.23
N GLY A 71 -13.48 12.16 -6.99
CA GLY A 71 -12.25 11.36 -6.92
C GLY A 71 -11.57 11.45 -5.56
N TYR A 72 -11.51 12.63 -4.94
CA TYR A 72 -10.95 12.77 -3.60
C TYR A 72 -11.77 12.02 -2.54
N LEU A 73 -13.10 11.90 -2.70
CA LEU A 73 -13.92 11.01 -1.87
C LEU A 73 -13.58 9.54 -2.11
N GLY A 74 -13.37 9.16 -3.38
CA GLY A 74 -12.86 7.83 -3.75
C GLY A 74 -11.53 7.49 -3.08
N LEU A 75 -10.60 8.44 -3.04
CA LEU A 75 -9.34 8.30 -2.34
C LEU A 75 -9.53 8.05 -0.83
N ILE A 76 -10.42 8.79 -0.17
CA ILE A 76 -10.71 8.58 1.26
C ILE A 76 -11.23 7.15 1.48
N CYS A 77 -12.13 6.67 0.63
CA CYS A 77 -12.66 5.31 0.68
C CYS A 77 -11.60 4.24 0.37
N LEU A 78 -10.71 4.49 -0.59
CA LEU A 78 -9.59 3.60 -0.94
C LEU A 78 -8.59 3.47 0.22
N VAL A 79 -8.29 4.59 0.88
CA VAL A 79 -7.43 4.59 2.08
C VAL A 79 -8.10 3.87 3.25
N PHE A 80 -9.41 4.05 3.41
CA PHE A 80 -10.21 3.34 4.39
C PHE A 80 -10.21 1.82 4.15
N GLU A 81 -10.35 1.38 2.90
CA GLU A 81 -10.20 -0.03 2.50
C GLU A 81 -8.81 -0.57 2.89
N GLY A 82 -7.74 0.19 2.61
CA GLY A 82 -6.39 -0.19 3.01
C GLY A 82 -6.26 -0.41 4.53
N GLY A 83 -6.91 0.44 5.33
CA GLY A 83 -7.02 0.25 6.78
C GLY A 83 -7.81 -0.99 7.18
N LEU A 84 -8.88 -1.31 6.45
CA LEU A 84 -9.77 -2.45 6.71
C LEU A 84 -9.08 -3.79 6.46
N ILE A 85 -8.29 -3.87 5.38
CA ILE A 85 -7.50 -5.05 4.99
C ILE A 85 -6.31 -5.25 5.95
N THR A 86 -5.89 -4.20 6.66
CA THR A 86 -4.76 -4.26 7.58
C THR A 86 -5.10 -5.07 8.82
N ASP A 87 -4.53 -6.27 8.90
CA ASP A 87 -4.58 -7.09 10.11
C ASP A 87 -3.56 -6.60 11.14
N LEU A 88 -4.05 -5.90 12.16
CA LEU A 88 -3.23 -5.36 13.25
C LEU A 88 -2.59 -6.46 14.11
N GLN A 89 -3.20 -7.64 14.22
CA GLN A 89 -2.67 -8.75 15.02
C GLN A 89 -1.48 -9.40 14.33
N ILE A 90 -1.59 -9.64 13.02
CA ILE A 90 -0.49 -10.14 12.19
C ILE A 90 0.66 -9.12 12.18
N LEU A 91 0.35 -7.83 11.95
CA LEU A 91 1.35 -6.76 11.98
C LEU A 91 2.08 -6.75 13.33
N ARG A 92 1.34 -6.75 14.45
CA ARG A 92 1.89 -6.73 15.82
C ARG A 92 2.84 -7.89 16.10
N SER A 93 2.48 -9.11 15.69
CA SER A 93 3.30 -10.30 15.92
C SER A 93 4.63 -10.28 15.17
N THR A 94 4.67 -9.62 14.00
CA THR A 94 5.83 -9.60 13.10
C THR A 94 6.52 -8.22 13.06
N MET A 95 6.16 -7.29 13.97
CA MET A 95 6.68 -5.91 14.03
C MET A 95 8.22 -5.86 13.99
N TRP A 96 8.88 -6.79 14.67
CA TRP A 96 10.34 -6.77 14.82
C TRP A 96 11.09 -7.05 13.51
N VAL A 97 10.48 -7.77 12.57
CA VAL A 97 11.07 -8.08 11.26
C VAL A 97 10.59 -7.09 10.19
N THR A 98 9.31 -6.71 10.25
CA THR A 98 8.69 -5.78 9.30
C THR A 98 9.18 -4.34 9.46
N LEU A 99 9.44 -3.88 10.69
CA LEU A 99 9.85 -2.49 10.93
C LEU A 99 11.21 -2.15 10.30
N PRO A 100 12.30 -2.92 10.51
CA PRO A 100 13.56 -2.66 9.81
C PRO A 100 13.43 -2.76 8.28
N ALA A 101 12.59 -3.68 7.78
CA ALA A 101 12.34 -3.82 6.34
C ALA A 101 11.68 -2.56 5.76
N ALA A 102 10.60 -2.07 6.37
CA ALA A 102 9.92 -0.84 5.99
C ALA A 102 10.85 0.39 6.11
N MET A 103 11.69 0.45 7.15
CA MET A 103 12.65 1.54 7.31
C MET A 103 13.66 1.58 6.17
N ILE A 104 14.20 0.45 5.73
CA ILE A 104 15.05 0.41 4.54
C ILE A 104 14.22 0.82 3.31
N GLY A 105 12.94 0.44 3.26
CA GLY A 105 11.92 0.79 2.24
C GLY A 105 11.71 2.24 1.96
N ILE A 106 11.93 3.05 2.97
CA ILE A 106 11.75 4.49 2.87
C ILE A 106 13.11 5.16 2.83
N LEU A 107 14.01 4.80 3.74
CA LEU A 107 15.30 5.48 3.87
C LEU A 107 16.18 5.30 2.63
N MET A 108 16.22 4.11 2.01
CA MET A 108 17.06 3.90 0.82
C MET A 108 16.55 4.68 -0.39
N PRO A 109 15.27 4.59 -0.81
CA PRO A 109 14.75 5.42 -1.89
C PRO A 109 14.86 6.92 -1.58
N MET A 110 14.62 7.33 -0.33
CA MET A 110 14.75 8.73 0.07
C MET A 110 16.18 9.25 -0.02
N ALA A 111 17.17 8.50 0.47
CA ALA A 111 18.58 8.88 0.37
C ALA A 111 19.03 8.96 -1.09
N LEU A 112 18.66 7.95 -1.88
CA LEU A 112 18.96 7.86 -3.29
C LEU A 112 18.22 8.94 -4.12
N SER A 113 17.09 9.45 -3.63
CA SER A 113 16.33 10.53 -4.27
C SER A 113 17.13 11.84 -4.37
N PHE A 114 18.02 12.10 -3.41
CA PHE A 114 18.90 13.26 -3.46
C PHE A 114 19.85 13.25 -4.66
N SER A 115 19.98 12.11 -5.37
CA SER A 115 20.66 12.07 -6.67
C SER A 115 20.02 12.99 -7.72
N ILE A 116 18.73 13.33 -7.61
CA ILE A 116 18.07 14.28 -8.52
C ILE A 116 18.67 15.69 -8.40
N MET A 117 19.24 16.04 -7.24
CA MET A 117 19.96 17.31 -7.06
C MET A 117 21.22 17.39 -7.91
N GLY A 118 21.78 16.26 -8.36
CA GLY A 118 22.91 16.23 -9.28
C GLY A 118 22.51 16.40 -10.75
N MET A 119 21.21 16.36 -11.06
CA MET A 119 20.71 16.51 -12.42
C MET A 119 20.46 17.97 -12.74
N LYS A 120 20.98 18.40 -13.88
CA LYS A 120 20.83 19.76 -14.40
C LYS A 120 19.47 19.89 -15.09
N PHE A 121 18.63 20.82 -14.63
CA PHE A 121 17.37 21.17 -15.29
C PHE A 121 17.54 22.50 -16.03
N ASP A 122 16.99 22.57 -17.25
CA ASP A 122 17.13 23.74 -18.11
C ASP A 122 15.95 24.68 -17.85
N SER A 123 16.24 25.88 -17.36
CA SER A 123 15.26 26.93 -17.12
C SER A 123 15.53 28.12 -18.03
N ILE A 124 14.51 28.97 -18.23
CA ILE A 124 14.56 30.15 -19.10
C ILE A 124 15.64 31.17 -18.66
N GLU A 125 15.99 31.21 -17.36
CA GLU A 125 17.00 32.11 -16.79
C GLU A 125 18.40 31.46 -16.63
N GLY A 126 18.57 30.22 -17.07
CA GLY A 126 19.80 29.43 -16.92
C GLY A 126 19.53 28.03 -16.37
N SER A 127 20.57 27.22 -16.26
CA SER A 127 20.45 25.87 -15.75
C SER A 127 20.66 25.79 -14.24
N GLY A 128 19.75 25.14 -13.52
CA GLY A 128 19.81 25.00 -12.07
C GLY A 128 19.74 23.55 -11.59
N TYR A 129 19.97 23.37 -10.29
CA TYR A 129 19.81 22.11 -9.59
C TYR A 129 18.57 22.14 -8.68
N PRO A 130 17.81 21.04 -8.55
CA PRO A 130 16.66 20.96 -7.65
C PRO A 130 17.00 21.31 -6.19
N THR A 131 16.05 21.90 -5.49
CA THR A 131 16.18 22.14 -4.05
C THR A 131 16.13 20.82 -3.28
N ALA A 132 16.74 20.78 -2.09
CA ALA A 132 16.64 19.62 -1.20
C ALA A 132 15.19 19.22 -0.88
N LEU A 133 14.27 20.20 -0.79
CA LEU A 133 12.84 19.94 -0.60
C LEU A 133 12.20 19.23 -1.81
N ALA A 134 12.58 19.61 -3.03
CA ALA A 134 12.11 18.95 -4.25
C ALA A 134 12.61 17.50 -4.33
N ALA A 135 13.88 17.27 -3.97
CA ALA A 135 14.45 15.92 -3.90
C ALA A 135 13.81 15.07 -2.78
N PHE A 136 13.53 15.66 -1.63
CA PHE A 136 12.80 15.00 -0.55
C PHE A 136 11.38 14.62 -0.98
N SER A 137 10.65 15.55 -1.58
CA SER A 137 9.30 15.34 -2.08
C SER A 137 9.22 14.26 -3.16
N ALA A 138 10.14 14.30 -4.12
CA ALA A 138 10.33 13.26 -5.12
C ALA A 138 10.59 11.89 -4.46
N GLY A 139 11.44 11.85 -3.43
CA GLY A 139 11.74 10.63 -2.69
C GLY A 139 10.50 10.05 -2.01
N VAL A 140 9.72 10.88 -1.32
CA VAL A 140 8.48 10.44 -0.63
C VAL A 140 7.44 9.93 -1.63
N SER A 141 7.28 10.57 -2.78
CA SER A 141 6.36 10.09 -3.83
C SER A 141 6.74 8.68 -4.31
N LEU A 142 8.05 8.42 -4.39
CA LEU A 142 8.64 7.13 -4.71
C LEU A 142 9.00 6.35 -3.45
N CYS A 143 8.28 6.51 -2.33
CA CYS A 143 8.37 5.59 -1.20
C CYS A 143 7.15 4.67 -1.09
N SER A 144 5.97 5.07 -1.57
CA SER A 144 4.78 4.23 -1.48
C SER A 144 4.88 2.97 -2.37
N THR A 145 4.36 1.86 -1.86
CA THR A 145 4.36 0.55 -2.50
C THR A 145 2.92 0.13 -2.81
N SER A 146 2.63 -0.39 -4.00
CA SER A 146 1.28 -0.83 -4.39
C SER A 146 0.93 -2.18 -3.77
N LEU A 147 0.21 -2.14 -2.65
CA LEU A 147 -0.28 -3.34 -1.97
C LEU A 147 -1.20 -4.20 -2.87
N GLY A 148 -2.07 -3.58 -3.68
CA GLY A 148 -2.99 -4.29 -4.58
C GLY A 148 -2.29 -5.14 -5.64
N SER A 149 -1.38 -4.56 -6.41
CA SER A 149 -0.60 -5.29 -7.43
C SER A 149 0.30 -6.37 -6.80
N THR A 150 0.89 -6.03 -5.65
CA THR A 150 1.70 -6.96 -4.85
C THR A 150 0.91 -8.20 -4.44
N PHE A 151 -0.32 -8.01 -3.94
CA PHE A 151 -1.14 -9.13 -3.50
C PHE A 151 -1.62 -10.03 -4.63
N ILE A 152 -1.97 -9.48 -5.80
CA ILE A 152 -2.37 -10.28 -6.97
C ILE A 152 -1.23 -11.24 -7.35
N ILE A 153 0.00 -10.74 -7.41
CA ILE A 153 1.18 -11.51 -7.80
C ILE A 153 1.48 -12.57 -6.74
N LEU A 154 1.39 -12.20 -5.47
CA LEU A 154 1.63 -13.11 -4.36
C LEU A 154 0.52 -14.19 -4.24
N SER A 155 -0.73 -13.85 -4.58
CA SER A 155 -1.87 -14.78 -4.65
C SER A 155 -1.63 -15.83 -5.72
N SER A 156 -1.20 -15.40 -6.91
CA SER A 156 -0.92 -16.31 -8.03
C SER A 156 0.13 -17.38 -7.68
N ALA A 157 1.00 -17.09 -6.72
CA ALA A 157 2.05 -17.96 -6.23
C ALA A 157 1.67 -18.78 -4.98
N ASN A 158 0.46 -18.60 -4.42
CA ASN A 158 0.06 -19.10 -3.09
C ASN A 158 1.01 -18.66 -1.95
N LEU A 159 1.68 -17.53 -2.09
CA LEU A 159 2.65 -17.04 -1.11
C LEU A 159 2.04 -16.05 -0.09
N GLN A 160 0.76 -15.72 -0.19
CA GLN A 160 0.10 -14.71 0.65
C GLN A 160 0.14 -15.04 2.14
N LYS A 161 -0.10 -16.32 2.49
CA LYS A 161 -0.12 -16.79 3.88
C LYS A 161 1.25 -17.20 4.43
N THR A 162 2.31 -17.00 3.64
CA THR A 162 3.68 -17.35 4.06
C THR A 162 4.30 -16.21 4.87
N PRO A 163 5.34 -16.46 5.70
CA PRO A 163 6.03 -15.38 6.42
C PRO A 163 6.59 -14.30 5.48
N ILE A 164 6.97 -14.68 4.25
CA ILE A 164 7.41 -13.75 3.21
C ILE A 164 6.25 -12.85 2.76
N GLY A 165 5.05 -13.43 2.59
CA GLY A 165 3.87 -12.68 2.22
C GLY A 165 3.42 -11.70 3.30
N THR A 166 3.45 -12.13 4.55
CA THR A 166 3.19 -11.29 5.72
C THR A 166 4.22 -10.15 5.85
N LEU A 167 5.50 -10.43 5.61
CA LEU A 167 6.55 -9.42 5.63
C LEU A 167 6.33 -8.36 4.54
N ILE A 168 6.01 -8.80 3.32
CA ILE A 168 5.71 -7.92 2.19
C ILE A 168 4.48 -7.05 2.48
N ALA A 169 3.38 -7.66 2.92
CA ALA A 169 2.15 -6.95 3.25
C ALA A 169 2.37 -5.93 4.38
N GLY A 170 3.02 -6.34 5.47
CA GLY A 170 3.29 -5.47 6.62
C GLY A 170 4.22 -4.31 6.28
N ALA A 171 5.27 -4.53 5.48
CA ALA A 171 6.15 -3.46 5.03
C ALA A 171 5.44 -2.46 4.09
N ALA A 172 4.63 -2.95 3.15
CA ALA A 172 3.85 -2.08 2.25
C ALA A 172 2.83 -1.22 3.03
N MET A 173 2.15 -1.79 4.02
CA MET A 173 1.23 -1.04 4.89
C MET A 173 1.94 0.05 5.71
N LEU A 174 3.11 -0.26 6.28
CA LEU A 174 3.92 0.73 7.01
C LEU A 174 4.43 1.85 6.09
N ASP A 175 4.82 1.52 4.86
CA ASP A 175 5.21 2.52 3.84
C ASP A 175 4.08 3.51 3.59
N ASP A 176 2.84 3.03 3.37
CA ASP A 176 1.69 3.88 3.09
C ASP A 176 1.35 4.79 4.29
N ILE A 177 1.34 4.25 5.52
CA ILE A 177 1.13 5.06 6.74
C ILE A 177 2.18 6.17 6.85
N LEU A 178 3.46 5.84 6.67
CA LEU A 178 4.55 6.80 6.78
C LEU A 178 4.50 7.85 5.67
N VAL A 179 4.17 7.45 4.43
CA VAL A 179 3.97 8.38 3.31
C VAL A 179 2.82 9.36 3.61
N LEU A 180 1.70 8.90 4.17
CA LEU A 180 0.58 9.77 4.54
C LEU A 180 0.95 10.83 5.58
N VAL A 181 1.91 10.54 6.47
CA VAL A 181 2.48 11.51 7.42
C VAL A 181 3.42 12.49 6.70
N MET A 182 4.29 11.96 5.83
CA MET A 182 5.29 12.76 5.11
C MET A 182 4.67 13.78 4.15
N ILE A 183 3.53 13.47 3.51
CA ILE A 183 2.82 14.43 2.65
C ILE A 183 2.51 15.73 3.41
N LYS A 184 1.99 15.64 4.64
CA LYS A 184 1.67 16.84 5.43
C LYS A 184 2.93 17.64 5.79
N ILE A 185 4.04 16.96 6.06
CA ILE A 185 5.33 17.62 6.31
C ILE A 185 5.81 18.36 5.04
N ILE A 186 5.69 17.74 3.86
CA ILE A 186 6.07 18.34 2.58
C ILE A 186 5.22 19.60 2.30
N THR A 187 3.91 19.51 2.44
CA THR A 187 3.01 20.66 2.20
C THR A 187 3.26 21.82 3.17
N ALA A 188 3.60 21.53 4.44
CA ALA A 188 3.96 22.56 5.42
C ALA A 188 5.28 23.26 5.05
N LEU A 189 6.29 22.51 4.63
CA LEU A 189 7.58 23.04 4.17
C LEU A 189 7.46 23.86 2.88
N GLY A 190 6.60 23.44 1.94
CA GLY A 190 6.38 24.14 0.67
C GLY A 190 5.87 25.57 0.83
N ARG A 191 5.08 25.82 1.88
CA ARG A 191 4.52 27.15 2.18
C ARG A 191 5.52 28.15 2.76
N GLY A 192 6.82 27.83 2.77
CA GLY A 192 7.88 28.75 3.18
C GLY A 192 7.94 29.03 4.68
N GLN A 193 7.32 28.17 5.49
CA GLN A 193 7.35 28.28 6.96
C GLN A 193 8.65 27.66 7.49
N SER A 194 9.60 28.49 7.93
CA SER A 194 10.92 28.05 8.38
C SER A 194 11.00 27.75 9.89
N ASP A 195 9.91 27.93 10.62
CA ASP A 195 9.90 27.72 12.06
C ASP A 195 9.86 26.24 12.39
N PHE A 196 10.77 25.77 13.25
CA PHE A 196 10.82 24.37 13.71
C PHE A 196 9.44 23.86 14.19
N TRP A 197 8.67 24.72 14.85
CA TRP A 197 7.32 24.41 15.32
C TRP A 197 6.34 24.09 14.18
N THR A 198 6.47 24.75 13.03
CA THR A 198 5.58 24.54 11.88
C THR A 198 5.82 23.19 11.19
N ILE A 199 7.04 22.65 11.29
CA ILE A 199 7.39 21.30 10.80
C ILE A 199 7.00 20.23 11.81
N ALA A 200 7.26 20.50 13.10
CA ALA A 200 6.95 19.57 14.17
C ALA A 200 5.43 19.39 14.35
N ARG A 201 4.63 20.43 14.10
CA ARG A 201 3.18 20.43 14.31
C ARG A 201 2.44 19.35 13.52
N PRO A 202 2.59 19.21 12.18
CA PRO A 202 1.96 18.13 11.42
C PRO A 202 2.39 16.73 11.85
N ALA A 203 3.67 16.55 12.20
CA ALA A 203 4.21 15.27 12.65
C ALA A 203 3.62 14.87 14.02
N ILE A 204 3.61 15.81 14.97
CA ILE A 204 3.01 15.61 16.30
C ILE A 204 1.50 15.39 16.18
N SER A 205 0.81 16.15 15.32
CA SER A 205 -0.63 15.98 15.08
C SER A 205 -0.95 14.58 14.52
N SER A 206 -0.14 14.10 13.57
CA SER A 206 -0.30 12.74 13.00
C SER A 206 -0.02 11.65 14.04
N LEU A 207 1.03 11.80 14.85
CA LEU A 207 1.35 10.86 15.93
C LEU A 207 0.28 10.87 17.03
N SER A 208 -0.23 12.05 17.37
CA SER A 208 -1.34 12.24 18.30
C SER A 208 -2.61 11.56 17.79
N LEU A 209 -2.92 11.67 16.50
CA LEU A 209 -4.05 10.94 15.89
C LEU A 209 -3.91 9.43 16.01
N ILE A 210 -2.72 8.88 15.73
CA ILE A 210 -2.47 7.43 15.87
C ILE A 210 -2.67 7.01 17.34
N LEU A 211 -2.05 7.72 18.28
CA LEU A 211 -2.12 7.41 19.70
C LEU A 211 -3.54 7.58 20.26
N ALA A 212 -4.19 8.69 19.94
CA ALA A 212 -5.56 8.98 20.35
C ALA A 212 -6.53 7.96 19.78
N THR A 213 -6.38 7.56 18.51
CA THR A 213 -7.24 6.54 17.90
C THR A 213 -7.02 5.17 18.52
N PHE A 214 -5.78 4.80 18.85
CA PHE A 214 -5.49 3.57 19.58
C PHE A 214 -6.08 3.59 21.00
N LEU A 215 -5.98 4.71 21.72
CA LEU A 215 -6.60 4.87 23.04
C LEU A 215 -8.12 4.88 22.96
N LEU A 216 -8.70 5.55 21.96
CA LEU A 216 -10.13 5.53 21.65
C LEU A 216 -10.58 4.10 21.36
N ALA A 217 -9.75 3.33 20.65
CA ALA A 217 -10.06 1.96 20.33
C ALA A 217 -10.05 1.01 21.53
N LEU A 218 -9.21 1.29 22.52
CA LEU A 218 -9.22 0.55 23.79
C LEU A 218 -10.34 1.02 24.73
N PHE A 219 -10.64 2.31 24.75
CA PHE A 219 -11.46 2.95 25.78
C PHE A 219 -12.92 3.18 25.38
N LEU A 220 -13.22 3.59 24.14
CA LEU A 220 -14.61 3.83 23.68
C LEU A 220 -15.29 2.56 23.15
N ILE A 221 -14.55 1.68 22.48
CA ILE A 221 -15.14 0.55 21.73
C ILE A 221 -15.78 -0.47 22.68
N LYS A 222 -15.10 -0.86 23.76
CA LYS A 222 -15.66 -1.82 24.74
C LYS A 222 -16.97 -1.38 25.41
N PRO A 223 -17.12 -0.14 25.93
CA PRO A 223 -18.38 0.32 26.52
C PRO A 223 -19.42 0.72 25.47
N LEU A 224 -19.02 1.34 24.35
CA LEU A 224 -19.95 1.77 23.31
C LEU A 224 -20.57 0.58 22.61
N LEU A 225 -19.81 -0.49 22.29
CA LEU A 225 -20.38 -1.72 21.73
C LEU A 225 -21.26 -2.45 22.74
N ARG A 226 -20.93 -2.49 24.03
CA ARG A 226 -21.84 -3.07 25.04
C ARG A 226 -23.16 -2.30 25.15
N GLY A 227 -23.10 -0.96 25.12
CA GLY A 227 -24.30 -0.11 25.17
C GLY A 227 -25.09 -0.13 23.87
N PHE A 228 -24.43 -0.16 22.72
CA PHE A 228 -25.07 -0.15 21.40
C PHE A 228 -25.63 -1.53 21.03
N HIS A 229 -24.94 -2.61 21.41
CA HIS A 229 -25.48 -3.96 21.33
C HIS A 229 -26.74 -4.10 22.20
N SER A 230 -26.84 -3.43 23.36
CA SER A 230 -28.08 -3.48 24.15
C SER A 230 -29.25 -2.69 23.54
N ILE A 231 -28.99 -1.73 22.63
CA ILE A 231 -30.02 -0.85 22.07
C ILE A 231 -30.46 -1.25 20.66
N PHE A 232 -29.59 -1.88 19.86
CA PHE A 232 -29.85 -2.30 18.47
C PHE A 232 -30.05 -3.80 18.28
N THR A 233 -29.98 -4.62 19.34
CA THR A 233 -30.42 -6.02 19.26
C THR A 233 -31.93 -6.05 19.17
N TYR A 234 -32.46 -6.17 17.95
CA TYR A 234 -33.83 -6.62 17.76
C TYR A 234 -33.88 -8.11 18.15
N PRO A 235 -34.71 -8.53 19.13
CA PRO A 235 -35.05 -9.93 19.24
C PRO A 235 -35.73 -10.32 17.93
N ARG A 236 -35.19 -11.32 17.22
CA ARG A 236 -35.92 -11.93 16.11
C ARG A 236 -37.20 -12.46 16.75
N ILE A 237 -38.35 -11.94 16.35
CA ILE A 237 -39.64 -12.51 16.74
C ILE A 237 -39.66 -13.92 16.16
N ASP A 238 -39.60 -14.89 17.07
CA ASP A 238 -39.78 -16.30 16.80
C ASP A 238 -41.13 -16.47 16.08
N ARG A 239 -41.06 -16.86 14.82
CA ARG A 239 -42.21 -17.43 14.16
C ARG A 239 -42.30 -18.87 14.67
N GLU A 240 -43.04 -19.04 15.75
CA GLU A 240 -43.34 -20.34 16.36
C GLU A 240 -43.86 -21.32 15.31
N THR A 241 -43.05 -22.34 14.97
CA THR A 241 -43.43 -23.75 14.79
C THR A 241 -42.27 -24.55 14.21
N PHE A 242 -41.29 -24.92 15.04
CA PHE A 242 -40.73 -26.28 15.12
C PHE A 242 -39.66 -26.31 16.22
N GLY A 243 -39.67 -27.36 17.03
CA GLY A 243 -38.74 -27.54 18.15
C GLY A 243 -37.32 -27.89 17.72
N GLU A 244 -36.46 -27.90 18.75
CA GLU A 244 -35.02 -28.19 18.78
C GLU A 244 -34.07 -27.03 18.45
N ASP A 245 -33.27 -26.68 19.46
CA ASP A 245 -32.01 -25.93 19.48
C ASP A 245 -31.87 -24.78 18.48
N VAL A 246 -32.22 -23.57 18.94
CA VAL A 246 -31.75 -22.34 18.30
C VAL A 246 -31.17 -21.43 19.37
N ASP A 247 -29.86 -21.58 19.60
CA ASP A 247 -29.04 -20.58 20.26
C ASP A 247 -29.19 -19.24 19.54
N THR A 248 -29.47 -18.20 20.32
CA THR A 248 -29.71 -16.85 19.82
C THR A 248 -28.39 -16.24 19.36
N GLU A 249 -28.02 -16.48 18.10
CA GLU A 249 -26.81 -15.94 17.49
C GLU A 249 -26.99 -14.43 17.25
N LYS A 250 -26.35 -13.64 18.11
CA LYS A 250 -26.34 -12.17 18.13
C LYS A 250 -25.54 -11.62 16.95
N GLY A 251 -26.12 -11.64 15.75
CA GLY A 251 -25.53 -11.00 14.57
C GLY A 251 -25.89 -9.51 14.47
N VAL A 252 -24.89 -8.63 14.34
CA VAL A 252 -25.12 -7.26 13.88
C VAL A 252 -25.61 -7.32 12.43
N SER A 253 -26.77 -6.74 12.13
CA SER A 253 -27.27 -6.65 10.75
C SER A 253 -26.25 -5.93 9.86
N ARG A 254 -26.03 -6.44 8.64
CA ARG A 254 -25.05 -5.90 7.67
C ARG A 254 -25.22 -4.39 7.44
N HIS A 255 -26.47 -3.92 7.37
CA HIS A 255 -26.79 -2.50 7.20
C HIS A 255 -26.38 -1.64 8.40
N THR A 256 -26.57 -2.14 9.62
CA THR A 256 -26.16 -1.44 10.84
C THR A 256 -24.63 -1.34 10.90
N GLY A 257 -23.94 -2.38 10.45
CA GLY A 257 -22.48 -2.38 10.36
C GLY A 257 -21.94 -1.35 9.37
N PHE A 258 -22.56 -1.26 8.19
CA PHE A 258 -22.25 -0.21 7.21
C PHE A 258 -22.40 1.18 7.83
N ILE A 259 -23.57 1.51 8.41
CA ILE A 259 -23.83 2.82 9.02
C ILE A 259 -22.80 3.14 10.11
N LEU A 260 -22.47 2.16 10.97
CA LEU A 260 -21.50 2.35 12.04
C LEU A 260 -20.08 2.58 11.51
N SER A 261 -19.65 1.83 10.49
CA SER A 261 -18.35 2.03 9.84
C SER A 261 -18.25 3.39 9.16
N THR A 262 -19.30 3.82 8.46
CA THR A 262 -19.36 5.13 7.80
C THR A 262 -19.34 6.25 8.83
N LEU A 263 -20.08 6.11 9.93
CA LEU A 263 -20.07 7.06 11.03
C LEU A 263 -18.68 7.17 11.65
N MET A 264 -17.99 6.04 11.88
CA MET A 264 -16.62 6.02 12.41
C MET A 264 -15.65 6.76 11.48
N LEU A 265 -15.74 6.51 10.17
CA LEU A 265 -14.96 7.21 9.16
C LEU A 265 -15.20 8.72 9.21
N ILE A 266 -16.47 9.16 9.24
CA ILE A 266 -16.82 10.60 9.30
C ILE A 266 -16.28 11.25 10.58
N VAL A 267 -16.45 10.61 11.75
CA VAL A 267 -16.00 11.14 13.04
C VAL A 267 -14.47 11.28 13.08
N LEU A 268 -13.73 10.27 12.62
CA LEU A 268 -12.26 10.36 12.61
C LEU A 268 -11.73 11.35 11.58
N VAL A 269 -12.34 11.43 10.39
CA VAL A 269 -11.97 12.41 9.36
C VAL A 269 -12.23 13.84 9.81
N THR A 270 -13.40 14.10 10.40
CA THR A 270 -13.74 15.43 10.94
C THR A 270 -12.85 15.80 12.12
N THR A 271 -12.57 14.87 13.03
CA THR A 271 -11.63 15.09 14.15
C THR A 271 -10.23 15.44 13.63
N ALA A 272 -9.74 14.73 12.61
CA ALA A 272 -8.46 15.03 12.00
C ALA A 272 -8.43 16.42 11.34
N ALA A 273 -9.52 16.82 10.67
CA ALA A 273 -9.64 18.16 10.12
C ALA A 273 -9.60 19.25 11.21
N CYS A 274 -10.25 19.04 12.36
CA CYS A 274 -10.22 19.97 13.49
C CYS A 274 -8.86 20.06 14.19
N VAL A 275 -8.10 18.96 14.24
CA VAL A 275 -6.77 18.89 14.89
C VAL A 275 -5.64 19.25 13.90
N GLU A 276 -5.98 19.70 12.69
CA GLU A 276 -5.03 19.94 11.58
C GLU A 276 -4.13 18.72 11.29
N GLY A 277 -4.67 17.52 11.48
CA GLY A 277 -4.01 16.26 11.20
C GLY A 277 -4.17 15.83 9.74
N SER A 278 -3.60 14.66 9.41
CA SER A 278 -3.77 14.06 8.09
C SER A 278 -5.13 13.39 7.95
N ILE A 279 -6.00 13.95 7.08
CA ILE A 279 -7.32 13.38 6.76
C ILE A 279 -7.20 11.97 6.20
N LEU A 280 -6.19 11.72 5.34
CA LEU A 280 -5.96 10.40 4.76
C LEU A 280 -5.51 9.42 5.83
N LEU A 281 -4.61 9.83 6.75
CA LEU A 281 -4.19 8.97 7.86
C LEU A 281 -5.37 8.59 8.76
N SER A 282 -6.28 9.52 9.05
CA SER A 282 -7.45 9.21 9.89
C SER A 282 -8.46 8.31 9.19
N ALA A 283 -8.60 8.41 7.86
CA ALA A 283 -9.38 7.46 7.07
C ALA A 283 -8.79 6.03 7.15
N PHE A 284 -7.46 5.90 7.05
CA PHE A 284 -6.76 4.62 7.23
C PHE A 284 -6.99 4.06 8.63
N LEU A 285 -6.80 4.89 9.66
CA LEU A 285 -7.01 4.50 11.06
C LEU A 285 -8.48 4.11 11.32
N ALA A 286 -9.45 4.77 10.67
CA ALA A 286 -10.85 4.40 10.78
C ALA A 286 -11.11 2.98 10.26
N GLY A 287 -10.53 2.60 9.13
CA GLY A 287 -10.62 1.24 8.60
C GLY A 287 -10.00 0.21 9.55
N ALA A 288 -8.81 0.51 10.09
CA ALA A 288 -8.12 -0.37 11.04
C ALA A 288 -8.90 -0.53 12.36
N VAL A 289 -9.54 0.54 12.84
CA VAL A 289 -10.40 0.48 14.02
C VAL A 289 -11.66 -0.35 13.74
N VAL A 290 -12.32 -0.14 12.59
CA VAL A 290 -13.48 -0.94 12.18
C VAL A 290 -13.09 -2.42 12.14
N ARG A 291 -11.98 -2.77 11.49
CA ARG A 291 -11.47 -4.16 11.48
C ARG A 291 -11.31 -4.72 12.89
N TYR A 292 -10.66 -3.99 13.77
CA TYR A 292 -10.43 -4.38 15.17
C TYR A 292 -11.74 -4.55 15.98
N THR A 293 -12.73 -3.68 15.77
CA THR A 293 -14.03 -3.76 16.46
C THR A 293 -14.82 -5.00 16.12
N TRP A 294 -14.84 -5.36 14.84
CA TRP A 294 -15.59 -6.52 14.36
C TRP A 294 -14.95 -7.83 14.80
N GLN A 295 -13.61 -7.89 14.80
CA GLN A 295 -12.87 -9.06 15.30
C GLN A 295 -13.08 -9.28 16.80
N SER A 296 -13.01 -8.22 17.62
CA SER A 296 -13.15 -8.33 19.08
C SER A 296 -14.56 -8.76 19.55
N GLY A 297 -15.57 -8.66 18.69
CA GLY A 297 -16.94 -9.10 18.98
C GLY A 297 -17.16 -10.61 18.81
N SER A 298 -16.25 -11.30 18.12
CA SER A 298 -16.38 -12.72 17.73
C SER A 298 -15.59 -13.69 18.62
N ASP A 299 -15.05 -13.23 19.75
CA ASP A 299 -14.22 -14.02 20.68
C ASP A 299 -14.98 -15.13 21.47
N GLY A 300 -16.17 -15.53 21.02
CA GLY A 300 -16.95 -16.64 21.57
C GLY A 300 -17.23 -17.70 20.52
N GLU A 301 -16.45 -18.79 20.57
CA GLU A 301 -16.74 -20.12 19.98
C GLU A 301 -17.26 -20.18 18.53
N ASN A 302 -16.35 -20.29 17.56
CA ASN A 302 -16.32 -21.39 16.57
C ASN A 302 -15.12 -21.20 15.62
N MET A 303 -14.29 -22.23 15.52
CA MET A 303 -13.01 -22.24 14.82
C MET A 303 -13.15 -22.72 13.36
N ASP A 304 -14.29 -22.45 12.71
CA ASP A 304 -14.57 -22.91 11.35
C ASP A 304 -15.03 -21.75 10.45
N MET A 305 -14.22 -21.50 9.41
CA MET A 305 -14.33 -20.40 8.44
C MET A 305 -14.47 -19.00 9.06
N ASP A 306 -13.33 -18.38 9.34
CA ASP A 306 -13.21 -16.97 9.72
C ASP A 306 -13.67 -16.08 8.55
N VAL A 307 -14.99 -15.89 8.43
CA VAL A 307 -15.59 -15.06 7.38
C VAL A 307 -15.33 -13.60 7.73
N ASP A 308 -14.57 -12.91 6.87
CA ASP A 308 -14.20 -11.52 7.06
C ASP A 308 -15.39 -10.56 6.87
N GLN A 309 -16.25 -10.47 7.90
CA GLN A 309 -17.46 -9.65 7.93
C GLN A 309 -17.26 -8.17 7.54
N PRO A 310 -16.27 -7.44 8.09
CA PRO A 310 -16.07 -6.05 7.72
C PRO A 310 -15.67 -5.90 6.25
N THR A 311 -14.82 -6.79 5.74
CA THR A 311 -14.44 -6.78 4.31
C THR A 311 -15.63 -7.11 3.42
N MET A 312 -16.46 -8.11 3.75
CA MET A 312 -17.68 -8.42 2.98
C MET A 312 -18.66 -7.24 2.95
N MET A 313 -18.85 -6.53 4.07
CA MET A 313 -19.70 -5.34 4.10
C MET A 313 -19.13 -4.24 3.18
N PHE A 314 -17.82 -4.04 3.19
CA PHE A 314 -17.16 -3.11 2.28
C PHE A 314 -17.34 -3.53 0.82
N GLU A 315 -17.19 -4.82 0.50
CA GLU A 315 -17.39 -5.36 -0.84
C GLU A 315 -18.83 -5.20 -1.36
N GLU A 316 -19.82 -5.25 -0.48
CA GLU A 316 -21.23 -5.10 -0.86
C GLU A 316 -21.62 -3.63 -1.09
N TYR A 317 -21.21 -2.71 -0.21
CA TYR A 317 -21.70 -1.32 -0.22
C TYR A 317 -20.73 -0.30 -0.85
N TYR A 318 -19.44 -0.42 -0.57
CA TYR A 318 -18.45 0.58 -1.00
C TYR A 318 -17.82 0.22 -2.34
N LYS A 319 -17.39 -1.04 -2.49
CA LYS A 319 -16.57 -1.49 -3.61
C LYS A 319 -17.18 -1.27 -5.00
N PRO A 320 -18.48 -1.53 -5.25
CA PRO A 320 -19.04 -1.34 -6.60
C PRO A 320 -18.98 0.12 -7.07
N ILE A 321 -19.25 1.08 -6.17
CA ILE A 321 -19.21 2.51 -6.48
C ILE A 321 -17.75 2.99 -6.58
N MET A 322 -16.90 2.47 -5.70
CA MET A 322 -15.50 2.83 -5.64
C MET A 322 -14.75 2.38 -6.90
N ASP A 323 -14.87 1.11 -7.30
CA ASP A 323 -14.14 0.55 -8.43
C ASP A 323 -14.59 1.09 -9.79
N HIS A 324 -15.87 1.41 -9.95
CA HIS A 324 -16.41 1.83 -11.25
C HIS A 324 -16.52 3.34 -11.46
N ILE A 325 -16.55 4.12 -10.37
CA ILE A 325 -16.78 5.58 -10.45
C ILE A 325 -15.69 6.34 -9.71
N LEU A 326 -15.59 6.17 -8.38
CA LEU A 326 -14.81 7.11 -7.56
C LEU A 326 -13.30 6.97 -7.76
N VAL A 327 -12.77 5.74 -7.81
CA VAL A 327 -11.33 5.49 -8.00
C VAL A 327 -10.88 5.83 -9.43
N PRO A 328 -11.62 5.44 -10.49
CA PRO A 328 -11.32 5.92 -11.84
C PRO A 328 -11.32 7.44 -11.95
N PHE A 329 -12.25 8.13 -11.28
CA PHE A 329 -12.28 9.60 -11.24
C PHE A 329 -11.07 10.19 -10.51
N PHE A 330 -10.66 9.59 -9.41
CA PHE A 330 -9.43 9.99 -8.71
C PHE A 330 -8.21 9.91 -9.63
N PHE A 331 -7.98 8.78 -10.28
CA PHE A 331 -6.83 8.59 -11.15
C PHE A 331 -6.90 9.43 -12.43
N ALA A 332 -8.09 9.60 -13.00
CA ALA A 332 -8.28 10.50 -14.12
C ALA A 332 -8.01 11.97 -13.73
N SER A 333 -8.37 12.38 -12.51
CA SER A 333 -8.10 13.74 -12.01
C SER A 333 -6.61 14.05 -11.84
N ILE A 334 -5.82 13.04 -11.47
CA ILE A 334 -4.35 13.14 -11.51
C ILE A 334 -3.90 13.36 -12.96
N GLY A 335 -4.49 12.63 -13.91
CA GLY A 335 -4.21 12.80 -15.34
C GLY A 335 -4.49 14.20 -15.86
N PHE A 336 -5.57 14.86 -15.42
CA PHE A 336 -5.89 16.24 -15.79
C PHE A 336 -4.79 17.25 -15.42
N SER A 337 -3.99 16.93 -14.40
CA SER A 337 -2.95 17.80 -13.86
C SER A 337 -1.58 17.59 -14.52
N ILE A 338 -1.43 16.65 -15.47
CA ILE A 338 -0.13 16.31 -16.09
C ILE A 338 0.08 17.09 -17.41
N PRO A 339 1.09 17.98 -17.50
CA PRO A 339 1.37 18.72 -18.73
C PRO A 339 2.10 17.86 -19.77
N VAL A 340 1.35 17.33 -20.75
CA VAL A 340 1.89 16.37 -21.75
C VAL A 340 2.84 16.99 -22.76
N SER A 341 2.71 18.29 -23.03
CA SER A 341 3.51 19.00 -24.03
C SER A 341 5.01 18.89 -23.75
N GLU A 342 5.41 18.82 -22.47
CA GLU A 342 6.80 18.74 -22.06
C GLU A 342 7.23 17.33 -21.63
N MET A 343 6.27 16.43 -21.38
CA MET A 343 6.51 15.08 -20.88
C MET A 343 7.40 14.24 -21.81
N PHE A 344 7.27 14.42 -23.13
CA PHE A 344 8.04 13.68 -24.13
C PHE A 344 9.33 14.38 -24.57
N SER A 345 9.74 15.45 -23.88
CA SER A 345 11.06 16.06 -24.12
C SER A 345 12.16 15.08 -23.75
N GLY A 346 13.13 14.87 -24.66
CA GLY A 346 14.21 13.89 -24.46
C GLY A 346 15.00 14.09 -23.16
N SER A 347 15.13 15.33 -22.69
CA SER A 347 15.75 15.67 -21.39
C SER A 347 14.95 15.12 -20.20
N VAL A 348 13.63 15.31 -20.19
CA VAL A 348 12.72 14.85 -19.13
C VAL A 348 12.64 13.32 -19.15
N LEU A 349 12.47 12.73 -20.33
CA LEU A 349 12.32 11.29 -20.50
C LEU A 349 13.55 10.51 -19.98
N TRP A 350 14.77 10.89 -20.40
CA TRP A 350 15.98 10.20 -19.96
C TRP A 350 16.23 10.35 -18.45
N LYS A 351 15.99 11.55 -17.90
CA LYS A 351 16.06 11.79 -16.45
C LYS A 351 15.05 10.92 -15.71
N GLY A 352 13.81 10.85 -16.19
CA GLY A 352 12.75 9.99 -15.66
C GLY A 352 13.14 8.52 -15.66
N ILE A 353 13.65 7.99 -16.78
CA ILE A 353 14.12 6.60 -16.90
C ILE A 353 15.26 6.31 -15.94
N PHE A 354 16.26 7.19 -15.89
CA PHE A 354 17.40 7.03 -14.99
C PHE A 354 16.95 7.03 -13.52
N TYR A 355 16.06 7.97 -13.17
CA TYR A 355 15.51 8.09 -11.82
C TYR A 355 14.65 6.88 -11.45
N ALA A 356 13.84 6.36 -12.38
CA ALA A 356 13.08 5.12 -12.21
C ALA A 356 13.99 3.92 -11.92
N CYS A 357 15.07 3.76 -12.69
CA CYS A 357 16.04 2.69 -12.50
C CYS A 357 16.68 2.76 -11.12
N LEU A 358 17.12 3.95 -10.72
CA LEU A 358 17.73 4.21 -9.43
C LEU A 358 16.75 3.91 -8.27
N MET A 359 15.48 4.28 -8.41
CA MET A 359 14.43 3.99 -7.42
C MET A 359 14.06 2.51 -7.35
N SER A 360 14.05 1.82 -8.50
CA SER A 360 13.80 0.39 -8.56
C SER A 360 14.91 -0.39 -7.83
N LEU A 361 16.17 0.03 -7.97
CA LEU A 361 17.30 -0.54 -7.24
C LEU A 361 17.21 -0.26 -5.74
N ALA A 362 16.80 0.95 -5.37
CA ALA A 362 16.61 1.36 -3.98
C ALA A 362 15.55 0.49 -3.28
N LYS A 363 14.41 0.23 -3.93
CA LYS A 363 13.37 -0.65 -3.36
C LYS A 363 13.75 -2.12 -3.42
N ALA A 364 14.42 -2.56 -4.47
CA ALA A 364 14.93 -3.93 -4.54
C ALA A 364 15.87 -4.28 -3.37
N SER A 365 16.49 -3.27 -2.75
CA SER A 365 17.40 -3.47 -1.61
C SER A 365 16.73 -4.04 -0.36
N MET A 366 15.40 -3.98 -0.15
CA MET A 366 14.83 -4.72 1.00
C MET A 366 14.84 -6.23 0.83
N GLY A 367 15.04 -6.74 -0.39
CA GLY A 367 15.37 -8.16 -0.56
C GLY A 367 16.59 -8.58 0.28
N ILE A 368 17.51 -7.65 0.59
CA ILE A 368 18.69 -7.88 1.44
C ILE A 368 18.29 -8.21 2.89
N VAL A 369 17.16 -7.70 3.38
CA VAL A 369 16.67 -7.97 4.74
C VAL A 369 16.35 -9.45 4.94
N VAL A 370 15.83 -10.11 3.89
CA VAL A 370 15.56 -11.56 3.90
C VAL A 370 16.87 -12.35 4.06
N TYR A 371 17.96 -11.90 3.43
CA TYR A 371 19.27 -12.52 3.65
C TYR A 371 19.80 -12.26 5.06
N PHE A 372 19.55 -11.07 5.61
CA PHE A 372 19.95 -10.73 6.97
C PHE A 372 19.24 -11.63 7.99
N GLU A 373 17.93 -11.86 7.84
CA GLU A 373 17.15 -12.76 8.69
C GLU A 373 17.61 -14.23 8.58
N TYR A 374 17.89 -14.70 7.36
CA TYR A 374 18.48 -16.02 7.15
C TYR A 374 19.83 -16.15 7.87
N PHE A 375 20.66 -15.10 7.81
CA PHE A 375 21.99 -15.10 8.41
C PHE A 375 21.93 -15.03 9.94
N THR A 376 21.07 -14.19 10.53
CA THR A 376 20.89 -14.09 11.98
C THR A 376 20.34 -15.38 12.58
N THR A 377 19.38 -16.02 11.91
CA THR A 377 18.81 -17.31 12.35
C THR A 377 19.87 -18.42 12.31
N ARG A 378 20.67 -18.47 11.25
CA ARG A 378 21.79 -19.41 11.12
C ARG A 378 22.88 -19.17 12.17
N TRP A 379 23.13 -17.92 12.52
CA TRP A 379 24.12 -17.54 13.54
C TRP A 379 23.64 -17.84 14.97
N SER A 380 22.35 -17.62 15.25
CA SER A 380 21.70 -17.97 16.52
C SER A 380 21.68 -19.49 16.78
N HIS A 381 21.38 -20.30 15.75
CA HIS A 381 21.47 -21.77 15.85
C HIS A 381 22.91 -22.25 16.11
N LYS A 382 23.91 -21.59 15.52
CA LYS A 382 25.33 -21.90 15.76
C LYS A 382 25.73 -21.63 17.22
N TRP A 383 25.14 -20.60 17.84
CA TRP A 383 25.34 -20.26 19.25
C TRP A 383 24.62 -21.20 20.22
N THR A 384 23.39 -21.62 19.90
CA THR A 384 22.63 -22.58 20.74
C THR A 384 23.21 -23.99 20.70
N ASP A 385 23.70 -24.45 19.54
CA ASP A 385 24.45 -25.72 19.44
C ASP A 385 25.79 -25.65 20.20
N SER A 386 26.44 -24.49 20.23
CA SER A 386 27.66 -24.30 21.02
C SER A 386 27.39 -24.33 22.53
N LYS A 387 26.17 -23.99 22.97
CA LYS A 387 25.79 -23.96 24.40
C LYS A 387 25.27 -25.31 24.91
N LYS A 388 24.73 -26.17 24.04
CA LYS A 388 24.28 -27.53 24.37
C LYS A 388 25.41 -28.56 24.55
N ARG A 389 26.66 -28.21 24.23
CA ARG A 389 27.82 -29.13 24.42
C ARG A 389 28.42 -29.15 25.83
N THR A 390 27.88 -28.38 26.79
CA THR A 390 28.48 -28.24 28.14
C THR A 390 27.44 -28.16 29.26
N LEU A 391 26.54 -29.13 29.37
CA LEU A 391 25.74 -29.33 30.58
C LEU A 391 25.98 -30.75 31.10
N PRO A 392 26.62 -30.93 32.28
CA PRO A 392 26.61 -32.20 33.00
C PRO A 392 25.18 -32.48 33.48
N ILE A 393 24.73 -33.72 33.29
CA ILE A 393 23.44 -34.22 33.76
C ILE A 393 23.50 -34.34 35.29
N PRO A 394 22.54 -33.78 36.06
CA PRO A 394 22.46 -34.03 37.51
C PRO A 394 22.07 -35.48 37.76
N GLU A 395 22.91 -36.16 38.53
CA GLU A 395 22.71 -37.52 39.03
C GLU A 395 21.88 -37.43 40.31
N GLU A 396 20.57 -37.73 40.25
CA GLU A 396 19.85 -38.34 41.37
C GLU A 396 18.44 -38.87 41.02
N LEU A 397 18.20 -40.09 41.51
CA LEU A 397 16.93 -40.73 41.87
C LEU A 397 16.04 -41.36 40.77
N SER A 398 16.29 -42.64 40.48
CA SER A 398 15.38 -43.73 40.91
C SER A 398 15.93 -45.12 40.52
N GLN A 399 16.28 -45.90 41.54
CA GLN A 399 16.41 -47.36 41.45
C GLN A 399 15.00 -47.97 41.45
N GLN A 400 14.68 -48.81 40.47
CA GLN A 400 14.15 -50.16 40.74
C GLN A 400 14.14 -51.04 39.48
N ASP A 401 14.60 -52.27 39.73
CA ASP A 401 14.92 -53.43 38.89
C ASP A 401 14.00 -53.82 37.71
N GLY A 402 14.64 -54.35 36.66
CA GLY A 402 14.04 -55.22 35.64
C GLY A 402 14.73 -55.12 34.26
N SER A 403 15.37 -56.19 33.78
CA SER A 403 16.08 -56.31 32.48
C SER A 403 15.44 -57.41 31.60
N PRO A 404 15.84 -57.61 30.33
CA PRO A 404 15.91 -56.67 29.21
C PRO A 404 15.15 -57.21 27.97
N GLU A 405 14.39 -56.38 27.24
CA GLU A 405 14.01 -56.73 25.86
C GLU A 405 13.86 -55.48 24.98
N GLU A 406 14.35 -55.61 23.76
CA GLU A 406 14.80 -54.56 22.84
C GLU A 406 13.65 -53.69 22.30
N VAL A 407 13.73 -52.38 22.53
CA VAL A 407 12.92 -51.37 21.82
C VAL A 407 13.82 -50.71 20.78
N PRO A 408 13.48 -50.72 19.48
CA PRO A 408 14.35 -50.20 18.45
C PRO A 408 14.57 -48.70 18.64
N ALA A 409 15.85 -48.34 18.53
CA ALA A 409 16.39 -47.01 18.74
C ALA A 409 15.59 -45.92 18.02
N ASN A 410 15.34 -44.84 18.77
CA ASN A 410 14.98 -43.53 18.27
C ASN A 410 15.78 -43.19 17.00
N VAL A 411 15.14 -43.33 15.84
CA VAL A 411 15.59 -42.72 14.59
C VAL A 411 15.41 -41.22 14.79
N THR A 412 16.44 -40.58 15.34
CA THR A 412 16.59 -39.13 15.30
C THR A 412 16.70 -38.79 13.83
N ILE A 413 15.58 -38.39 13.22
CA ILE A 413 15.53 -37.81 11.89
C ILE A 413 16.27 -36.48 11.98
N ASN A 414 17.60 -36.55 11.91
CA ASN A 414 18.47 -35.44 11.56
C ASN A 414 18.20 -35.12 10.09
N ARG A 415 17.05 -34.52 9.81
CA ARG A 415 16.84 -33.82 8.54
C ARG A 415 17.78 -32.62 8.62
N LYS A 416 19.03 -32.79 8.17
CA LYS A 416 19.87 -31.67 7.75
C LYS A 416 19.05 -30.90 6.74
N LEU A 417 18.36 -29.87 7.20
CA LEU A 417 17.65 -28.94 6.35
C LEU A 417 18.76 -28.21 5.59
N LYS A 418 19.12 -28.74 4.43
CA LYS A 418 20.02 -28.11 3.47
C LYS A 418 19.23 -26.93 2.88
N THR A 419 19.04 -25.89 3.69
CA THR A 419 18.42 -24.65 3.21
C THR A 419 19.42 -24.01 2.28
N ASN A 420 19.20 -24.21 0.99
CA ASN A 420 19.84 -23.40 -0.04
C ASN A 420 19.59 -21.92 0.31
N PRO A 421 20.56 -21.03 0.06
CA PRO A 421 20.36 -19.60 0.27
C PRO A 421 19.06 -19.12 -0.42
N PRO A 422 18.22 -18.30 0.25
CA PRO A 422 16.88 -17.92 -0.22
C PRO A 422 16.95 -16.85 -1.32
N HIS A 423 17.71 -17.11 -2.38
CA HIS A 423 17.96 -16.14 -3.45
C HIS A 423 16.68 -15.74 -4.19
N LEU A 424 15.81 -16.71 -4.45
CA LEU A 424 14.55 -16.46 -5.16
C LEU A 424 13.56 -15.72 -4.29
N ASP A 425 13.49 -16.02 -3.00
CA ASP A 425 12.58 -15.35 -2.07
C ASP A 425 12.98 -13.89 -1.87
N ALA A 426 14.29 -13.62 -1.74
CA ALA A 426 14.80 -12.25 -1.67
C ALA A 426 14.55 -11.46 -2.98
N ILE A 427 14.70 -12.09 -4.14
CA ILE A 427 14.38 -11.46 -5.44
C ILE A 427 12.88 -11.19 -5.55
N ILE A 428 12.02 -12.12 -5.12
CA ILE A 428 10.56 -11.92 -5.11
C ILE A 428 10.22 -10.74 -4.19
N VAL A 429 10.69 -10.74 -2.94
CA VAL A 429 10.46 -9.62 -2.01
C VAL A 429 10.93 -8.29 -2.60
N GLY A 430 12.17 -8.23 -3.09
CA GLY A 430 12.74 -7.01 -3.67
C GLY A 430 12.00 -6.54 -4.93
N SER A 431 11.61 -7.44 -5.83
CA SER A 431 10.93 -7.09 -7.09
C SER A 431 9.48 -6.71 -6.88
N THR A 432 8.77 -7.37 -5.97
CA THR A 432 7.38 -7.05 -5.64
C THR A 432 7.27 -5.65 -5.01
N MET A 433 8.26 -5.25 -4.20
CA MET A 433 8.34 -3.92 -3.57
C MET A 433 8.63 -2.75 -4.53
N ILE A 434 8.95 -3.03 -5.80
CA ILE A 434 9.18 -1.97 -6.82
C ILE A 434 7.86 -1.36 -7.28
N ALA A 435 6.77 -2.15 -7.29
CA ALA A 435 5.48 -1.71 -7.82
C ALA A 435 4.96 -0.49 -7.05
N ARG A 436 4.69 0.61 -7.77
CA ARG A 436 4.21 1.88 -7.18
C ARG A 436 2.71 2.01 -7.28
N GLY A 437 2.10 2.42 -6.17
CA GLY A 437 0.65 2.58 -6.06
C GLY A 437 0.19 4.00 -6.38
N GLY A 438 -1.12 4.20 -6.33
CA GLY A 438 -1.73 5.51 -6.54
C GLY A 438 -1.28 6.60 -5.57
N PHE A 439 -0.88 6.21 -4.36
CA PHE A 439 -0.34 7.13 -3.36
C PHE A 439 0.91 7.88 -3.83
N GLY A 440 1.77 7.25 -4.63
CA GLY A 440 2.94 7.94 -5.17
C GLY A 440 2.56 9.09 -6.09
N PHE A 441 1.56 8.88 -6.96
CA PHE A 441 1.02 9.91 -7.84
C PHE A 441 0.35 11.03 -7.06
N LEU A 442 -0.42 10.70 -6.02
CA LEU A 442 -1.01 11.69 -5.11
C LEU A 442 0.04 12.61 -4.49
N VAL A 443 1.11 12.03 -3.92
CA VAL A 443 2.18 12.81 -3.28
C VAL A 443 2.81 13.76 -4.29
N ALA A 444 3.07 13.29 -5.52
CA ALA A 444 3.67 14.10 -6.57
C ALA A 444 2.76 15.27 -6.96
N SER A 445 1.46 15.04 -7.11
CA SER A 445 0.48 16.09 -7.43
C SER A 445 0.32 17.11 -6.29
N GLU A 446 0.28 16.65 -5.05
CA GLU A 446 0.17 17.54 -3.87
C GLU A 446 1.47 18.35 -3.65
N ALA A 447 2.62 17.77 -3.97
CA ALA A 447 3.89 18.44 -3.94
C ALA A 447 3.99 19.58 -4.97
N GLN A 448 3.48 19.34 -6.19
CA GLN A 448 3.40 20.34 -7.24
C GLN A 448 2.43 21.47 -6.83
N SER A 449 1.22 21.12 -6.37
CA SER A 449 0.21 22.11 -5.96
C SER A 449 0.66 22.98 -4.79
N SER A 450 1.55 22.46 -3.92
CA SER A 450 2.12 23.19 -2.80
C SER A 450 3.38 24.03 -3.15
N GLY A 451 3.83 24.04 -4.40
CA GLY A 451 5.03 24.77 -4.84
C GLY A 451 6.35 24.25 -4.24
N THR A 452 6.42 22.95 -3.93
CA THR A 452 7.60 22.36 -3.26
C THR A 452 8.73 22.00 -4.22
N LEU A 453 8.45 21.97 -5.53
CA LEU A 453 9.32 21.42 -6.58
C LEU A 453 10.24 22.48 -7.20
N ASN A 454 10.82 23.35 -6.38
CA ASN A 454 11.63 24.48 -6.84
C ASN A 454 13.12 24.12 -7.07
N LEU A 455 13.84 24.98 -7.82
CA LEU A 455 15.30 24.93 -7.97
C LEU A 455 16.03 25.66 -6.83
N SER A 456 17.18 25.12 -6.43
CA SER A 456 18.12 25.79 -5.54
C SER A 456 18.80 26.94 -6.28
N LYS A 457 18.49 28.18 -5.88
CA LYS A 457 19.22 29.37 -6.35
C LYS A 457 20.56 29.44 -5.63
N THR A 458 21.68 29.28 -6.33
CA THR A 458 22.96 29.81 -5.86
C THR A 458 22.79 31.30 -5.58
N PRO A 459 23.21 31.84 -4.42
CA PRO A 459 23.01 33.24 -4.10
C PRO A 459 23.95 34.09 -4.96
N ILE A 460 23.48 34.49 -6.15
CA ILE A 460 24.07 35.64 -6.82
C ILE A 460 23.60 36.86 -6.03
N ARG A 461 24.54 37.43 -5.28
CA ARG A 461 24.46 38.69 -4.55
C ARG A 461 23.96 39.80 -5.47
N ILE A 462 22.64 40.02 -5.53
CA ILE A 462 22.06 41.22 -6.12
C ILE A 462 21.44 42.03 -4.98
N GLN A 463 22.18 43.08 -4.62
CA GLN A 463 21.74 44.19 -3.80
C GLN A 463 20.45 44.82 -4.35
N ASN A 464 19.55 45.18 -3.44
CA ASN A 464 18.57 46.27 -3.46
C ASN A 464 17.92 46.66 -4.81
N MET A 465 16.59 46.52 -4.92
CA MET A 465 15.67 47.68 -4.95
C MET A 465 14.21 47.26 -5.05
N GLN A 466 13.37 48.01 -4.35
CA GLN A 466 11.91 48.05 -4.45
C GLN A 466 11.46 48.40 -5.88
N GLY A 467 10.38 47.76 -6.34
CA GLY A 467 9.64 48.18 -7.54
C GLY A 467 8.97 47.00 -8.24
N ILE A 468 7.65 46.87 -8.09
CA ILE A 468 6.81 45.92 -8.82
C ILE A 468 6.82 46.31 -10.31
N SER A 469 7.46 45.51 -11.17
CA SER A 469 7.46 45.69 -12.63
C SER A 469 7.89 44.42 -13.36
N HIS A 470 7.14 44.03 -14.42
CA HIS A 470 7.34 43.10 -15.56
C HIS A 470 8.33 41.91 -15.51
N LYS A 471 9.41 41.96 -14.73
CA LYS A 471 10.35 40.86 -14.47
C LYS A 471 9.74 39.75 -13.63
N ASP A 472 8.83 40.07 -12.71
CA ASP A 472 8.19 39.04 -11.87
C ASP A 472 7.27 38.11 -12.67
N THR A 473 6.66 38.58 -13.77
CA THR A 473 5.82 37.74 -14.63
C THR A 473 6.65 36.74 -15.45
N GLY A 474 7.85 37.14 -15.89
CA GLY A 474 8.80 36.23 -16.53
C GLY A 474 9.37 35.21 -15.54
N ARG A 475 9.60 35.64 -14.30
CA ARG A 475 10.11 34.80 -13.22
C ARG A 475 9.11 33.77 -12.71
N LEU A 476 7.82 34.15 -12.62
CA LEU A 476 6.73 33.24 -12.25
C LEU A 476 6.60 32.14 -13.30
N LYS A 477 6.50 32.52 -14.59
CA LYS A 477 6.46 31.55 -15.70
C LYS A 477 7.69 30.64 -15.76
N ALA A 478 8.88 31.16 -15.45
CA ALA A 478 10.09 30.34 -15.41
C ALA A 478 10.14 29.39 -14.19
N SER A 479 9.50 29.74 -13.08
CA SER A 479 9.36 28.86 -11.91
C SER A 479 8.38 27.73 -12.22
N ASP A 480 7.23 28.07 -12.79
CA ASP A 480 6.15 27.13 -13.13
C ASP A 480 6.66 26.05 -14.11
N VAL A 481 7.34 26.45 -15.19
CA VAL A 481 7.91 25.52 -16.19
C VAL A 481 8.91 24.54 -15.58
N VAL A 482 9.62 24.93 -14.52
CA VAL A 482 10.63 24.07 -13.91
C VAL A 482 10.06 23.14 -12.85
N GLU A 483 9.10 23.64 -12.06
CA GLU A 483 8.30 22.78 -11.18
C GLU A 483 7.64 21.66 -11.99
N ASP A 484 7.12 21.99 -13.18
CA ASP A 484 6.54 21.05 -14.12
C ASP A 484 7.57 20.02 -14.62
N GLN A 485 8.80 20.42 -14.97
CA GLN A 485 9.84 19.46 -15.39
C GLN A 485 10.21 18.45 -14.29
N ILE A 486 10.35 18.91 -13.04
CA ILE A 486 10.67 18.02 -11.90
C ILE A 486 9.48 17.07 -11.64
N PHE A 487 8.26 17.61 -11.64
CA PHE A 487 7.04 16.82 -11.54
C PHE A 487 6.96 15.74 -12.63
N LEU A 488 7.22 16.09 -13.89
CA LEU A 488 7.19 15.14 -15.01
C LEU A 488 8.25 14.04 -14.90
N VAL A 489 9.44 14.34 -14.39
CA VAL A 489 10.48 13.32 -14.10
C VAL A 489 9.99 12.34 -13.04
N ILE A 490 9.32 12.83 -11.98
CA ILE A 490 8.72 12.00 -10.93
C ILE A 490 7.61 11.12 -11.50
N ILE A 491 6.71 11.69 -12.30
CA ILE A 491 5.61 10.95 -12.95
C ILE A 491 6.16 9.84 -13.85
N TRP A 492 7.15 10.12 -14.70
CA TRP A 492 7.81 9.08 -15.50
C TRP A 492 8.38 7.96 -14.64
N ALA A 493 9.04 8.30 -13.54
CA ALA A 493 9.60 7.30 -12.64
C ALA A 493 8.52 6.46 -11.96
N LEU A 494 7.40 7.05 -11.54
CA LEU A 494 6.25 6.34 -10.98
C LEU A 494 5.66 5.37 -12.01
N VAL A 495 5.33 5.86 -13.22
CA VAL A 495 4.76 5.05 -14.30
C VAL A 495 5.66 3.86 -14.64
N LEU A 496 6.96 4.09 -14.82
CA LEU A 496 7.92 3.04 -15.14
C LEU A 496 8.04 2.02 -14.00
N CYS A 497 8.11 2.46 -12.74
CA CYS A 497 8.17 1.53 -11.61
C CYS A 497 6.88 0.72 -11.44
N THR A 498 5.70 1.32 -11.70
CA THR A 498 4.42 0.61 -11.65
C THR A 498 4.31 -0.46 -12.74
N ILE A 499 4.88 -0.24 -13.93
CA ILE A 499 4.88 -1.25 -15.01
C ILE A 499 5.95 -2.32 -14.74
N VAL A 500 7.16 -1.91 -14.36
CA VAL A 500 8.31 -2.81 -14.16
C VAL A 500 8.09 -3.75 -12.97
N GLY A 501 7.48 -3.28 -11.88
CA GLY A 501 7.27 -4.07 -10.67
C GLY A 501 6.52 -5.39 -10.93
N PRO A 502 5.28 -5.35 -11.46
CA PRO A 502 4.50 -6.56 -11.77
C PRO A 502 5.15 -7.48 -12.80
N VAL A 503 5.78 -6.91 -13.83
CA VAL A 503 6.46 -7.68 -14.88
C VAL A 503 7.65 -8.46 -14.31
N VAL A 504 8.52 -7.81 -13.54
CA VAL A 504 9.73 -8.43 -12.97
C VAL A 504 9.36 -9.47 -11.91
N SER A 505 8.44 -9.13 -11.01
CA SER A 505 7.99 -10.06 -9.95
C SER A 505 7.22 -11.25 -10.53
N GLY A 506 6.37 -11.05 -11.55
CA GLY A 506 5.70 -12.13 -12.27
C GLY A 506 6.68 -13.10 -12.93
N ILE A 507 7.77 -12.62 -13.53
CA ILE A 507 8.85 -13.46 -14.08
C ILE A 507 9.58 -14.21 -12.96
N ALA A 508 9.88 -13.54 -11.83
CA ALA A 508 10.56 -14.15 -10.69
C ALA A 508 9.74 -15.28 -10.06
N VAL A 509 8.43 -15.06 -9.87
CA VAL A 509 7.46 -16.05 -9.37
C VAL A 509 7.37 -17.24 -10.33
N ARG A 510 7.23 -17.00 -11.64
CA ARG A 510 7.21 -18.09 -12.63
C ARG A 510 8.47 -18.95 -12.55
N ARG A 511 9.65 -18.35 -12.41
CA ARG A 511 10.91 -19.10 -12.25
C ARG A 511 10.95 -19.93 -10.96
N LYS A 512 10.41 -19.41 -9.85
CA LYS A 512 10.31 -20.15 -8.60
C LYS A 512 9.39 -21.37 -8.75
N LEU A 513 8.19 -21.17 -9.31
CA LEU A 513 7.22 -22.24 -9.55
C LEU A 513 7.76 -23.32 -10.50
N VAL A 514 8.54 -22.94 -11.52
CA VAL A 514 9.24 -23.91 -12.38
C VAL A 514 10.23 -24.72 -11.54
N ARG A 515 11.13 -24.08 -10.79
CA ARG A 515 12.13 -24.78 -9.96
C ARG A 515 11.53 -25.70 -8.91
N GLU A 516 10.41 -25.32 -8.28
CA GLU A 516 9.69 -26.20 -7.35
C GLU A 516 9.15 -27.45 -8.07
N ARG A 517 8.56 -27.28 -9.26
CA ARG A 517 8.13 -28.42 -10.09
C ARG A 517 9.30 -29.29 -10.58
N GLU A 518 10.47 -28.71 -10.82
CA GLU A 518 11.66 -29.48 -11.21
C GLU A 518 12.30 -30.21 -10.02
N GLY A 519 12.25 -29.63 -8.82
CA GLY A 519 12.72 -30.26 -7.58
C GLY A 519 11.81 -31.40 -7.08
N ASP A 520 10.53 -31.35 -7.43
CA ASP A 520 9.56 -32.45 -7.19
C ASP A 520 9.67 -33.59 -8.22
N ARG A 521 10.52 -33.47 -9.25
CA ARG A 521 10.91 -34.62 -10.08
C ARG A 521 11.96 -35.42 -9.30
N CYS A 522 11.57 -36.54 -8.69
CA CYS A 522 12.54 -37.56 -8.21
C CYS A 522 13.52 -37.85 -9.39
N GLU A 523 14.81 -38.09 -9.11
CA GLU A 523 15.88 -38.34 -10.10
C GLU A 523 15.60 -39.51 -11.08
N CYS A 524 14.47 -40.21 -10.91
CA CYS A 524 13.94 -41.22 -11.81
C CYS A 524 12.97 -40.69 -12.90
N GLY A 525 12.75 -39.37 -13.03
CA GLY A 525 11.99 -38.79 -14.15
C GLY A 525 10.46 -38.97 -14.09
N ALA A 526 9.91 -39.49 -12.99
CA ALA A 526 8.46 -39.60 -12.79
C ALA A 526 7.89 -38.33 -12.13
N THR A 527 6.83 -37.78 -12.73
CA THR A 527 6.03 -36.69 -12.15
C THR A 527 5.22 -37.21 -10.96
N ILE A 528 5.39 -36.60 -9.78
CA ILE A 528 4.51 -36.84 -8.63
C ILE A 528 3.13 -36.27 -8.98
N GLY A 529 2.22 -37.14 -9.38
CA GLY A 529 0.82 -36.78 -9.57
C GLY A 529 0.18 -36.50 -8.21
N ARG A 530 -0.28 -35.26 -7.98
CA ARG A 530 -1.25 -34.96 -6.92
C ARG A 530 -2.51 -35.78 -7.19
N ARG A 531 -2.70 -36.90 -6.48
CA ARG A 531 -4.01 -37.55 -6.38
C ARG A 531 -4.86 -36.78 -5.37
N GLY A 532 -6.09 -36.51 -5.76
CA GLY A 532 -7.10 -35.88 -4.93
C GLY A 532 -7.41 -36.69 -3.68
N PHE A 533 -7.85 -35.94 -2.68
CA PHE A 533 -8.57 -36.39 -1.50
C PHE A 533 -9.62 -37.45 -1.88
N ASP A 534 -9.45 -38.66 -1.36
CA ASP A 534 -10.49 -39.45 -0.69
C ASP A 534 -9.96 -40.86 -0.45
N THR A 535 -9.50 -41.10 0.77
CA THR A 535 -9.68 -42.31 1.61
C THR A 535 -8.61 -42.27 2.71
N GLY A 536 -9.04 -42.32 3.96
CA GLY A 536 -8.17 -42.33 5.13
C GLY A 536 -7.27 -43.55 5.15
N ASP A 537 -5.96 -43.32 5.01
CA ASP A 537 -4.92 -44.16 5.57
C ASP A 537 -3.63 -43.32 5.69
N GLU A 538 -3.10 -43.19 6.91
CA GLU A 538 -1.84 -42.50 7.19
C GLU A 538 -0.66 -43.38 6.71
N GLY A 539 -0.41 -43.34 5.40
CA GLY A 539 0.71 -44.03 4.76
C GLY A 539 1.84 -43.07 4.40
N VAL A 540 3.00 -43.29 5.00
CA VAL A 540 4.31 -42.65 4.72
C VAL A 540 4.52 -42.38 3.24
N GLY A 541 4.61 -41.10 2.87
CA GLY A 541 5.01 -40.64 1.52
C GLY A 541 6.50 -40.91 1.25
N GLY A 542 6.86 -42.17 1.04
CA GLY A 542 8.14 -42.57 0.46
C GLY A 542 8.03 -42.62 -1.07
N CYS A 543 9.06 -42.11 -1.79
CA CYS A 543 9.22 -42.31 -3.23
C CYS A 543 9.45 -43.83 -3.46
N HIS A 544 8.38 -44.63 -3.48
CA HIS A 544 8.41 -46.11 -3.43
C HIS A 544 8.78 -46.78 -4.76
N LEU A 545 9.36 -46.03 -5.70
CA LEU A 545 9.75 -46.51 -7.04
C LEU A 545 11.26 -46.37 -7.34
N CYS A 546 12.09 -46.10 -6.32
CA CYS A 546 13.55 -46.20 -6.40
C CYS A 546 14.07 -47.34 -5.50
N LEU A 547 13.53 -48.56 -5.67
CA LEU A 547 14.07 -49.79 -5.11
C LEU A 547 14.67 -50.65 -6.22
#